data_AF-A0A497PDK0-F1
#
_entry.id   AF-A0A497PDK0-F1
#
_cell.length_a   1.000
_cell.length_b   1.000
_cell.length_c   1.000
_cell.angle_alpha   90.00
_cell.angle_beta   90.00
_cell.angle_gamma   90.00
#
_symmetry.space_group_name_H-M   'P 1'
#
loop_
_entity.id
_entity.type
_entity.pdbx_description
1 polymer ?
#
loop_
_entity_poly.entity_id
_entity_poly.type
_entity_poly.pdbx_seq_one_letter_code
_entity_poly.pdbx_strand_id
1 'polypeptide(L)'
;MVAMKRGNISINRNFELEYRYYDKDVNYKYFNRKFEIYLLEKKALKKNYILHMDNCDISPGKWSPHVHKASNVSKKLYFGVSTLNWNDIKNNFLDCIIGEMGEEHKEDAKKAVGKLFSPKL
;
A
#
# COMPACT_ATOMS: atom_id res chain seq x y z
N MET A 1 3.61 24.43 4.41
CA MET A 1 3.35 23.48 3.31
C MET A 1 3.89 22.13 3.75
N VAL A 2 3.03 21.11 3.84
CA VAL A 2 3.49 19.73 4.00
C VAL A 2 3.99 19.28 2.63
N ALA A 3 5.29 19.03 2.48
CA ALA A 3 5.84 18.44 1.28
C ALA A 3 5.32 17.00 1.15
N MET A 4 4.93 16.63 -0.07
CA MET A 4 4.38 15.31 -0.38
C MET A 4 5.18 14.74 -1.55
N LYS A 5 5.80 13.57 -1.34
CA LYS A 5 6.40 12.79 -2.41
C LYS A 5 5.35 11.84 -2.97
N ARG A 6 4.95 12.07 -4.23
CA ARG A 6 4.04 11.18 -4.96
C ARG A 6 4.73 10.57 -6.18
N GLY A 7 4.26 9.41 -6.60
CA GLY A 7 4.72 8.79 -7.84
C GLY A 7 3.91 7.56 -8.19
N ASN A 8 4.25 6.95 -9.32
CA ASN A 8 3.66 5.71 -9.77
C ASN A 8 4.73 4.65 -10.03
N ILE A 9 4.33 3.39 -9.93
CA ILE A 9 5.15 2.22 -10.23
C ILE A 9 4.31 1.32 -11.12
N SER A 10 4.67 1.22 -12.39
CA SER A 10 3.99 0.31 -13.30
C SER A 10 4.21 -1.14 -12.84
N ILE A 11 3.14 -1.91 -12.73
CA ILE A 11 3.20 -3.36 -12.48
C ILE A 11 3.29 -4.06 -13.84
N ASN A 12 2.32 -3.81 -14.72
CA ASN A 12 2.30 -4.30 -16.10
C ASN A 12 1.47 -3.35 -16.99
N ARG A 13 1.03 -3.83 -18.17
CA ARG A 13 0.21 -3.03 -19.10
C ARG A 13 -1.15 -2.62 -18.52
N ASN A 14 -1.70 -3.44 -17.62
CA ASN A 14 -3.05 -3.30 -17.09
C ASN A 14 -3.07 -2.70 -15.68
N PHE A 15 -1.97 -2.77 -14.92
CA PHE A 15 -1.96 -2.37 -13.51
C PHE A 15 -0.78 -1.47 -13.15
N GLU A 16 -0.98 -0.64 -12.13
CA GLU A 16 0.06 0.17 -11.49
C GLU A 16 -0.21 0.40 -10.00
N LEU A 17 0.86 0.75 -9.28
CA LEU A 17 0.77 1.32 -7.95
C LEU A 17 0.91 2.85 -8.03
N GLU A 18 0.04 3.59 -7.37
CA GLU A 18 0.24 5.00 -7.07
C GLU A 18 0.60 5.14 -5.59
N TYR A 19 1.66 5.86 -5.26
CA TYR A 19 2.07 6.08 -3.88
C TYR A 19 2.10 7.57 -3.53
N ARG A 20 1.81 7.86 -2.27
CA ARG A 20 1.89 9.19 -1.65
C ARG A 20 2.54 9.05 -0.29
N TYR A 21 3.67 9.71 -0.10
CA TYR A 21 4.37 9.80 1.17
C TYR A 21 4.35 11.26 1.61
N TYR A 22 3.86 11.50 2.81
CA TYR A 22 3.79 12.83 3.40
C TYR A 22 5.03 13.08 4.27
N ASP A 23 5.19 14.33 4.70
CA ASP A 23 6.23 14.69 5.67
C ASP A 23 6.05 13.97 7.00
N LYS A 24 7.12 14.08 7.80
CA LYS A 24 7.17 13.53 9.14
C LYS A 24 6.11 14.18 10.04
N ASP A 25 5.37 13.35 10.77
CA ASP A 25 4.35 13.75 11.72
C ASP A 25 4.57 12.98 13.05
N VAL A 26 4.65 13.74 14.14
CA VAL A 26 4.90 13.23 15.50
C VAL A 26 3.70 12.50 16.10
N ASN A 27 2.50 12.68 15.54
CA ASN A 27 1.31 11.97 15.97
C ASN A 27 1.30 10.50 15.54
N TYR A 28 2.17 10.13 14.59
CA TYR A 28 2.27 8.75 14.11
C TYR A 28 3.28 7.95 14.92
N LYS A 29 2.78 6.95 15.65
CA LYS A 29 3.56 6.17 16.62
C LYS A 29 4.66 5.29 16.01
N TYR A 30 4.42 4.71 14.82
CA TYR A 30 5.26 3.62 14.30
C TYR A 30 5.90 3.90 12.95
N PHE A 31 5.14 4.51 12.04
CA PHE A 31 5.64 5.09 10.80
C PHE A 31 5.50 6.58 10.95
N ASN A 32 6.60 7.26 11.28
CA ASN A 32 6.61 8.70 11.54
C ASN A 32 6.23 9.55 10.31
N ARG A 33 5.83 8.95 9.19
CA ARG A 33 5.28 9.59 8.00
C ARG A 33 3.96 8.92 7.64
N LYS A 34 2.97 9.72 7.31
CA LYS A 34 1.76 9.23 6.65
C LYS A 34 2.10 8.70 5.26
N PHE A 35 1.45 7.62 4.84
CA PHE A 35 1.53 7.11 3.48
C PHE A 35 0.20 6.56 3.00
N GLU A 36 0.01 6.61 1.67
CA GLU A 36 -1.11 6.01 0.96
C GLU A 36 -0.55 5.31 -0.29
N ILE A 37 -0.90 4.05 -0.53
CA ILE A 37 -0.45 3.25 -1.68
C ILE A 37 -1.65 2.57 -2.32
N TYR A 38 -1.98 2.94 -3.55
CA TYR A 38 -3.15 2.50 -4.29
C TYR A 38 -2.76 1.48 -5.36
N LEU A 39 -3.52 0.39 -5.48
CA LEU A 39 -3.53 -0.46 -6.67
C LEU A 39 -4.60 0.07 -7.64
N LEU A 40 -4.17 0.38 -8.86
CA LEU A 40 -5.04 0.90 -9.90
C LEU A 40 -4.97 0.02 -11.15
N GLU A 41 -6.12 -0.22 -11.75
CA GLU A 41 -6.25 -0.82 -13.08
C GLU A 41 -6.30 0.31 -14.13
N LYS A 42 -5.43 0.22 -15.13
CA LYS A 42 -5.33 1.14 -16.27
C LYS A 42 -6.41 0.75 -17.29
N LYS A 43 -7.43 1.60 -17.46
CA LYS A 43 -8.33 1.56 -18.62
C LYS A 43 -8.01 2.71 -19.55
N ALA A 44 -8.38 2.58 -20.83
CA ALA A 44 -8.05 3.53 -21.88
C ALA A 44 -8.38 5.00 -21.56
N LEU A 45 -9.45 5.24 -20.79
CA LEU A 45 -9.95 6.59 -20.49
C LEU A 45 -9.88 6.98 -19.01
N LYS A 46 -9.69 6.01 -18.10
CA LYS A 46 -9.66 6.26 -16.66
C LYS A 46 -8.92 5.17 -15.92
N LYS A 47 -8.35 5.52 -14.77
CA LYS A 47 -7.85 4.53 -13.81
C LYS A 47 -9.01 4.06 -12.95
N ASN A 48 -9.14 2.76 -12.82
CA ASN A 48 -10.10 2.14 -11.92
C ASN A 48 -9.38 1.82 -10.60
N TYR A 49 -9.97 2.27 -9.49
CA TYR A 49 -9.45 1.98 -8.16
C TYR A 49 -9.80 0.53 -7.79
N ILE A 50 -8.83 -0.23 -7.28
CA ILE A 50 -9.05 -1.60 -6.82
C ILE A 50 -8.98 -1.66 -5.30
N LEU A 51 -7.78 -1.47 -4.74
CA LEU A 51 -7.51 -1.47 -3.31
C LEU A 51 -6.47 -0.42 -2.95
N HIS A 52 -6.30 -0.13 -1.67
CA HIS A 52 -5.16 0.65 -1.20
C HIS A 52 -4.72 0.22 0.19
N MET A 53 -3.49 0.58 0.54
CA MET A 53 -2.94 0.48 1.88
C MET A 53 -2.55 1.86 2.39
N ASP A 54 -2.93 2.19 3.61
CA ASP A 54 -2.51 3.43 4.26
C ASP A 54 -2.26 3.22 5.75
N ASN A 55 -1.76 4.26 6.42
CA ASN A 55 -1.66 4.33 7.88
C ASN A 55 -2.41 5.53 8.47
N CYS A 56 -3.44 6.03 7.79
CA CYS A 56 -4.09 7.31 8.07
C CYS A 56 -4.80 7.35 9.43
N ASP A 57 -5.29 6.22 9.93
CA ASP A 57 -6.03 6.16 11.19
C ASP A 57 -5.07 6.17 12.40
N ILE A 58 -5.03 7.30 13.10
CA ILE A 58 -4.21 7.47 14.31
C ILE A 58 -4.99 7.23 15.61
N SER A 59 -6.24 6.74 15.52
CA SER A 59 -7.07 6.46 16.69
C SER A 59 -6.46 5.35 17.55
N PRO A 60 -6.69 5.35 18.88
CA PRO A 60 -6.19 4.31 19.76
C PRO A 60 -6.49 2.90 19.28
N GLY A 61 -5.44 2.07 19.15
CA GLY A 61 -5.55 0.69 18.67
C GLY A 61 -5.57 0.51 17.14
N LYS A 62 -5.53 1.59 16.35
CA LYS A 62 -5.54 1.55 14.87
C LYS A 62 -4.30 2.14 14.22
N TRP A 63 -3.23 2.32 14.99
CA TRP A 63 -1.96 2.93 14.55
C TRP A 63 -1.14 2.14 13.53
N SER A 64 -1.67 1.05 13.01
CA SER A 64 -0.98 0.19 12.07
C SER A 64 -1.51 0.40 10.66
N PRO A 65 -0.68 0.11 9.64
CA PRO A 65 -1.17 0.11 8.28
C PRO A 65 -2.40 -0.79 8.12
N HIS A 66 -3.22 -0.47 7.13
CA HIS A 66 -4.42 -1.21 6.81
C HIS A 66 -4.63 -1.29 5.29
N VAL A 67 -5.09 -2.44 4.79
CA VAL A 67 -5.52 -2.57 3.39
C VAL A 67 -7.03 -2.39 3.30
N HIS A 68 -7.51 -1.48 2.46
CA HIS A 68 -8.91 -1.24 2.21
C HIS A 68 -9.37 -1.88 0.89
N LYS A 69 -10.61 -2.38 0.86
CA LYS A 69 -11.28 -3.00 -0.31
C LYS A 69 -10.56 -4.20 -0.93
N ALA A 70 -9.83 -4.99 -0.14
CA ALA A 70 -9.34 -6.30 -0.57
C ALA A 70 -10.48 -7.33 -0.51
N SER A 71 -11.44 -7.22 -1.45
CA SER A 71 -12.64 -8.06 -1.53
C SER A 71 -12.32 -9.54 -1.78
N ASN A 72 -11.21 -9.83 -2.46
CA ASN A 72 -10.84 -11.19 -2.87
C ASN A 72 -9.90 -11.89 -1.87
N VAL A 73 -9.65 -11.30 -0.69
CA VAL A 73 -8.77 -11.88 0.33
C VAL A 73 -9.51 -12.11 1.64
N SER A 74 -9.59 -13.37 2.06
CA SER A 74 -10.19 -13.81 3.34
C SER A 74 -9.22 -13.68 4.53
N LYS A 75 -8.38 -12.64 4.57
CA LYS A 75 -7.41 -12.41 5.66
C LYS A 75 -7.68 -11.10 6.39
N LYS A 76 -7.22 -11.01 7.65
CA LYS A 76 -7.23 -9.76 8.41
C LYS A 76 -6.43 -8.70 7.66
N LEU A 77 -7.07 -7.57 7.36
CA LEU A 77 -6.47 -6.46 6.63
C LEU A 77 -5.74 -5.45 7.53
N TYR A 78 -5.74 -5.71 8.85
CA TYR A 78 -4.97 -4.98 9.84
C TYR A 78 -3.63 -5.66 10.09
N PHE A 79 -2.55 -4.93 9.84
CA PHE A 79 -1.20 -5.35 10.17
C PHE A 79 -1.04 -5.14 11.69
N GLY A 80 -0.81 -6.18 12.48
CA GLY A 80 -0.63 -6.02 13.93
C GLY A 80 0.57 -5.15 14.29
N VAL A 81 0.63 -4.65 15.52
CA VAL A 81 1.79 -3.87 16.02
C VAL A 81 3.10 -4.67 15.93
N SER A 82 3.05 -6.00 16.10
CA SER A 82 4.23 -6.87 15.89
C SER A 82 4.72 -6.88 14.43
N THR A 83 3.88 -6.49 13.47
CA THR A 83 4.17 -6.53 12.03
C THR A 83 4.60 -5.17 11.45
N LEU A 84 4.98 -4.20 12.29
CA LEU A 84 5.47 -2.88 11.87
C LEU A 84 6.86 -2.88 11.19
N ASN A 85 7.23 -4.04 10.66
CA ASN A 85 8.32 -4.26 9.74
C ASN A 85 7.82 -3.98 8.32
N TRP A 86 8.50 -3.06 7.62
CA TRP A 86 8.10 -2.66 6.28
C TRP A 86 8.09 -3.82 5.28
N ASN A 87 8.96 -4.81 5.44
CA ASN A 87 8.97 -5.98 4.55
C ASN A 87 7.75 -6.87 4.78
N ASP A 88 7.36 -7.09 6.04
CA ASP A 88 6.16 -7.87 6.37
C ASP A 88 4.90 -7.16 5.88
N ILE A 89 4.86 -5.83 6.00
CA ILE A 89 3.78 -5.00 5.45
C ILE A 89 3.68 -5.13 3.93
N LYS A 90 4.81 -4.99 3.23
CA LYS A 90 4.86 -5.21 1.78
C LYS A 90 4.41 -6.62 1.40
N ASN A 91 4.79 -7.64 2.17
CA ASN A 91 4.42 -9.02 1.88
C ASN A 91 2.90 -9.25 2.02
N ASN A 92 2.24 -8.80 3.10
CA ASN A 92 0.77 -8.99 3.15
C ASN A 92 0.04 -8.07 2.16
N PHE A 93 0.60 -6.90 1.84
CA PHE A 93 0.04 -6.06 0.77
C PHE A 93 0.16 -6.74 -0.60
N LEU A 94 1.29 -7.40 -0.87
CA LEU A 94 1.51 -8.21 -2.07
C LEU A 94 0.49 -9.35 -2.17
N ASP A 95 0.22 -10.08 -1.07
CA ASP A 95 -0.83 -11.10 -1.03
C ASP A 95 -2.20 -10.51 -1.45
N CYS A 96 -2.53 -9.30 -0.97
CA CYS A 96 -3.77 -8.62 -1.34
C CYS A 96 -3.81 -8.24 -2.82
N ILE A 97 -2.71 -7.70 -3.34
CA ILE A 97 -2.57 -7.33 -4.76
C ILE A 97 -2.73 -8.56 -5.65
N ILE A 98 -2.07 -9.67 -5.31
CA ILE A 98 -2.15 -10.92 -6.07
C ILE A 98 -3.58 -11.48 -6.05
N GLY A 99 -4.27 -11.43 -4.90
CA GLY A 99 -5.66 -11.85 -4.80
C GLY A 99 -6.62 -11.07 -5.71
N GLU A 100 -6.34 -9.78 -5.95
CA GLU A 100 -7.16 -8.97 -6.87
C GLU A 100 -6.73 -9.06 -8.34
N MET A 101 -5.43 -9.29 -8.61
CA MET A 101 -4.89 -9.32 -9.96
C MET A 101 -4.92 -10.71 -10.60
N GLY A 102 -4.85 -11.78 -9.81
CA GLY A 102 -4.60 -13.14 -10.28
C GLY A 102 -3.15 -13.58 -10.07
N GLU A 103 -2.96 -14.88 -9.82
CA GLU A 103 -1.64 -15.49 -9.53
C GLU A 103 -0.68 -15.42 -10.73
N GLU A 104 -1.19 -15.35 -11.96
CA GLU A 104 -0.40 -15.15 -13.17
C GLU A 104 0.40 -13.84 -13.17
N HIS A 105 0.03 -12.87 -12.34
CA HIS A 105 0.69 -11.57 -12.23
C HIS A 105 1.64 -11.44 -11.02
N LYS A 106 1.85 -12.53 -10.27
CA LYS A 106 2.64 -12.56 -9.04
C LYS A 106 4.04 -11.94 -9.15
N GLU A 107 4.80 -12.33 -10.17
CA GLU A 107 6.18 -11.87 -10.32
C GLU A 107 6.27 -10.36 -10.67
N ASP A 108 5.33 -9.86 -11.46
CA ASP A 108 5.24 -8.43 -11.78
C ASP A 108 4.84 -7.62 -10.54
N ALA A 109 3.84 -8.10 -9.79
CA ALA A 109 3.40 -7.48 -8.56
C ALA A 109 4.53 -7.42 -7.53
N LYS A 110 5.28 -8.52 -7.36
CA LYS A 110 6.43 -8.60 -6.45
C LYS A 110 7.52 -7.59 -6.80
N LYS A 111 7.87 -7.46 -8.09
CA LYS A 111 8.84 -6.46 -8.56
C LYS A 111 8.39 -5.03 -8.29
N ALA A 112 7.10 -4.73 -8.49
CA ALA A 112 6.56 -3.40 -8.26
C ALA A 112 6.50 -3.05 -6.77
N VAL A 113 5.99 -3.94 -5.92
CA VAL A 113 5.94 -3.76 -4.46
C VAL A 113 7.35 -3.62 -3.88
N GLY A 114 8.33 -4.35 -4.41
CA GLY A 114 9.74 -4.24 -4.01
C GLY A 114 10.35 -2.85 -4.15
N LYS A 115 9.82 -2.01 -5.07
CA LYS A 115 10.27 -0.63 -5.32
C LYS A 115 9.67 0.39 -4.33
N LEU A 116 8.73 -0.01 -3.48
CA LEU A 116 8.14 0.89 -2.48
C LEU A 116 9.14 1.15 -1.34
N PHE A 117 9.34 2.43 -1.06
CA PHE A 117 10.23 2.88 0.01
C PHE A 117 9.55 2.77 1.37
N SER A 118 10.35 2.49 2.40
CA SER A 118 9.88 2.55 3.78
C SER A 118 9.51 3.99 4.15
N PRO A 119 8.35 4.23 4.78
CA PRO A 119 8.00 5.54 5.32
C PRO A 119 8.78 5.89 6.60
N LYS A 120 9.63 4.97 7.11
CA LYS A 120 10.66 5.29 8.11
C LYS A 120 11.91 5.82 7.40
N LEU A 121 11.94 7.12 7.13
CA LEU A 121 13.17 7.85 6.76
C LEU A 121 13.31 9.04 7.71
#